data_AF-A0A314XV09-F1
#
_entry.id   AF-A0A314XV09-F1
#
_cell.length_a   1.000
_cell.length_b   1.000
_cell.length_c   1.000
_cell.angle_alpha   90.00
_cell.angle_beta   90.00
_cell.angle_gamma   90.00
#
_symmetry.space_group_name_H-M   'P 1'
#
loop_
_entity.id
_entity.type
_entity.pdbx_description
1 polymer ?
#
loop_
_entity_poly.entity_id
_entity_poly.type
_entity_poly.pdbx_seq_one_letter_code
_entity_poly.pdbx_strand_id
1 'polypeptide(L)'
;MEGEDVEAAEEGTWSRESIPKVLRIVSTRLPQRDLISLLLVSPWLNGTLVSYPSLWLLLDLREMNNAGNRLMAALSLISAVNQINLEFAQDIEDKHLELIKNKCLDSLQNLEVLNLNGCQKISDKGIEAITSACPNLKVCQVNRFWIAADIARLPMSP
;
A
#
# COMPACT_ATOMS: atom_id res chain seq x y z
N MET A 1 46.15 -13.43 17.14
CA MET A 1 45.27 -12.42 16.52
C MET A 1 44.68 -13.05 15.26
N GLU A 2 43.95 -14.15 15.42
CA GLU A 2 43.36 -14.96 14.32
C GLU A 2 41.94 -15.43 14.66
N GLY A 3 41.39 -15.01 15.81
CA GLY A 3 40.05 -15.41 16.28
C GLY A 3 38.94 -14.40 15.96
N GLU A 4 39.27 -13.12 15.84
CA GLU A 4 38.28 -12.05 15.60
C GLU A 4 37.79 -11.99 14.15
N ASP A 5 38.63 -12.41 13.19
CA ASP A 5 38.28 -12.36 11.75
C ASP A 5 37.34 -13.51 11.32
N VAL A 6 37.30 -14.62 12.06
CA VAL A 6 36.45 -15.78 11.75
C VAL A 6 35.04 -15.59 12.30
N GLU A 7 34.89 -15.06 13.51
CA GLU A 7 33.57 -14.75 14.10
C GLU A 7 32.81 -13.70 13.27
N ALA A 8 33.49 -12.63 12.82
CA ALA A 8 32.88 -11.59 11.99
C ALA A 8 32.44 -12.11 10.60
N ALA A 9 33.16 -13.10 10.05
CA ALA A 9 32.81 -13.72 8.78
C ALA A 9 31.60 -14.67 8.89
N GLU A 10 31.47 -15.41 9.99
CA GLU A 10 30.33 -16.30 10.25
C GLU A 10 29.04 -15.52 10.58
N GLU A 11 29.11 -14.44 11.35
CA GLU A 11 27.97 -13.55 11.63
C GLU A 11 27.43 -12.85 10.36
N GLY A 12 28.35 -12.40 9.49
CA GLY A 12 28.02 -11.82 8.19
C GLY A 12 27.40 -12.82 7.19
N THR A 13 27.69 -14.11 7.35
CA THR A 13 27.14 -15.17 6.51
C THR A 13 25.78 -15.64 7.02
N TRP A 14 25.62 -15.75 8.36
CA TRP A 14 24.35 -16.10 8.99
C TRP A 14 23.26 -15.08 8.67
N SER A 15 23.62 -13.79 8.70
CA SER A 15 22.71 -12.69 8.41
C SER A 15 22.25 -12.62 6.94
N ARG A 16 23.10 -12.99 5.97
CA ARG A 16 22.79 -12.87 4.53
C ARG A 16 21.89 -13.98 3.98
N GLU A 17 21.96 -15.19 4.51
CA GLU A 17 21.17 -16.31 3.99
C GLU A 17 20.01 -16.74 4.88
N SER A 18 20.20 -16.74 6.21
CA SER A 18 19.19 -17.29 7.12
C SER A 18 18.07 -16.30 7.35
N ILE A 19 18.38 -15.01 7.45
CA ILE A 19 17.37 -13.98 7.72
C ILE A 19 16.35 -13.88 6.57
N PRO A 20 16.72 -13.86 5.26
CA PRO A 20 15.71 -13.87 4.20
C PRO A 20 14.82 -15.12 4.22
N LYS A 21 15.38 -16.30 4.53
CA LYS A 21 14.64 -17.57 4.63
C LYS A 21 13.65 -17.55 5.81
N VAL A 22 14.07 -17.06 6.96
CA VAL A 22 13.20 -16.89 8.14
C VAL A 22 12.14 -15.84 7.88
N LEU A 23 12.52 -14.66 7.37
CA LEU A 23 11.60 -13.57 7.06
C LEU A 23 10.52 -14.02 6.07
N ARG A 24 10.85 -14.85 5.07
CA ARG A 24 9.87 -15.47 4.18
C ARG A 24 8.82 -16.30 4.93
N ILE A 25 9.24 -17.10 5.90
CA ILE A 25 8.31 -17.96 6.66
C ILE A 25 7.43 -17.09 7.54
N VAL A 26 8.04 -16.14 8.26
CA VAL A 26 7.33 -15.31 9.23
C VAL A 26 6.38 -14.35 8.53
N SER A 27 6.77 -13.75 7.40
CA SER A 27 5.93 -12.79 6.67
C SER A 27 4.59 -13.36 6.22
N THR A 28 4.54 -14.63 5.83
CA THR A 28 3.27 -15.29 5.45
C THR A 28 2.27 -15.44 6.61
N ARG A 29 2.72 -15.22 7.85
CA ARG A 29 1.90 -15.36 9.07
C ARG A 29 1.60 -14.02 9.76
N LEU A 30 2.20 -12.93 9.27
CA LEU A 30 2.02 -11.61 9.85
C LEU A 30 0.75 -10.93 9.31
N PRO A 31 0.05 -10.14 10.14
CA PRO A 31 -1.00 -9.27 9.63
C PRO A 31 -0.41 -8.20 8.70
N GLN A 32 -1.22 -7.72 7.76
CA GLN A 32 -0.80 -6.71 6.77
C GLN A 32 -0.19 -5.46 7.43
N ARG A 33 -0.72 -5.03 8.58
CA ARG A 33 -0.17 -3.89 9.34
C ARG A 33 1.30 -4.09 9.74
N ASP A 34 1.66 -5.29 10.16
CA ASP A 34 3.03 -5.61 10.58
C ASP A 34 3.94 -5.77 9.36
N LEU A 35 3.43 -6.37 8.28
CA LEU A 35 4.15 -6.46 7.00
C LEU A 35 4.49 -5.09 6.44
N ILE A 36 3.53 -4.17 6.41
CA ILE A 36 3.72 -2.79 5.97
C ILE A 36 4.71 -2.07 6.90
N SER A 37 4.62 -2.29 8.21
CA SER A 37 5.57 -1.70 9.15
C SER A 37 6.99 -2.22 8.90
N LEU A 38 7.18 -3.53 8.68
CA LEU A 38 8.48 -4.10 8.33
C LEU A 38 9.03 -3.57 7.00
N LEU A 39 8.18 -3.45 5.98
CA LEU A 39 8.52 -2.88 4.66
C LEU A 39 8.97 -1.40 4.75
N LEU A 40 8.50 -0.66 5.76
CA LEU A 40 8.83 0.76 5.90
C LEU A 40 9.98 1.03 6.88
N VAL A 41 10.36 0.05 7.71
CA VAL A 41 11.37 0.24 8.76
C VAL A 41 12.80 -0.08 8.31
N SER A 42 13.02 -1.06 7.42
CA SER A 42 14.37 -1.47 7.03
C SER A 42 14.52 -1.70 5.53
N PRO A 43 15.30 -0.86 4.81
CA PRO A 43 15.56 -1.03 3.37
C PRO A 43 16.16 -2.39 3.02
N TRP A 44 16.89 -3.02 3.95
CA TRP A 44 17.47 -4.33 3.76
C TRP A 44 16.42 -5.46 3.75
N LEU A 45 15.32 -5.30 4.50
CA LEU A 45 14.21 -6.26 4.48
C LEU A 45 13.29 -6.07 3.26
N ASN A 46 13.27 -4.87 2.66
CA ASN A 46 12.42 -4.56 1.51
C ASN A 46 12.71 -5.51 0.35
N GLY A 47 13.98 -5.73 0.01
CA GLY A 47 14.36 -6.64 -1.07
C GLY A 47 13.79 -8.05 -0.87
N THR A 48 13.81 -8.54 0.37
CA THR A 48 13.23 -9.85 0.69
C THR A 48 11.70 -9.81 0.60
N LEU A 49 11.04 -8.84 1.22
CA LEU A 49 9.58 -8.79 1.27
C LEU A 49 8.93 -8.52 -0.10
N VAL A 50 9.52 -7.63 -0.90
CA VAL A 50 9.06 -7.29 -2.27
C VAL A 50 9.24 -8.48 -3.22
N SER A 51 10.23 -9.34 -2.98
CA SER A 51 10.44 -10.55 -3.80
C SER A 51 9.31 -11.59 -3.71
N TYR A 52 8.33 -11.38 -2.83
CA TYR A 52 7.13 -12.21 -2.70
C TYR A 52 5.86 -11.41 -3.05
N PRO A 53 5.54 -11.23 -4.35
CA PRO A 53 4.37 -10.46 -4.80
C PRO A 53 3.04 -10.93 -4.20
N SER A 54 2.91 -12.23 -3.90
CA SER A 54 1.68 -12.81 -3.32
C SER A 54 1.32 -12.24 -1.94
N LEU A 55 2.28 -11.69 -1.19
CA LEU A 55 2.03 -11.03 0.09
C LEU A 55 1.29 -9.70 -0.08
N TRP A 56 1.37 -9.11 -1.27
CA TRP A 56 0.97 -7.72 -1.54
C TRP A 56 -0.23 -7.60 -2.46
N LEU A 57 -0.91 -8.71 -2.77
CA LEU A 57 -2.16 -8.71 -3.53
C LEU A 57 -3.23 -7.86 -2.84
N LEU A 58 -3.23 -7.86 -1.50
CA LEU A 58 -4.05 -6.99 -0.66
C LEU A 58 -3.12 -6.07 0.14
N LEU A 59 -3.26 -4.77 -0.04
CA LEU A 59 -2.65 -3.75 0.80
C LEU A 59 -3.71 -3.21 1.76
N ASP A 60 -3.70 -3.71 3.00
CA ASP A 60 -4.67 -3.32 4.03
C ASP A 60 -4.08 -2.26 4.97
N LEU A 61 -4.61 -1.04 4.83
CA LEU A 61 -4.28 0.15 5.59
C LEU A 61 -5.48 0.64 6.42
N ARG A 62 -6.48 -0.22 6.66
CA ARG A 62 -7.66 0.11 7.46
C ARG A 62 -7.28 0.71 8.81
N GLU A 63 -7.91 1.82 9.17
CA GLU A 63 -7.72 2.57 10.43
C GLU A 63 -6.27 2.97 10.71
N MET A 64 -5.37 2.93 9.72
CA MET A 64 -3.98 3.30 9.93
C MET A 64 -3.80 4.81 9.95
N ASN A 65 -2.95 5.29 10.85
CA ASN A 65 -2.48 6.68 10.86
C ASN A 65 -1.42 6.92 9.79
N ASN A 66 -1.33 8.16 9.31
CA ASN A 66 -0.38 8.53 8.26
C ASN A 66 -0.55 7.69 6.98
N ALA A 67 -1.79 7.32 6.67
CA ALA A 67 -2.08 6.34 5.62
C ALA A 67 -1.67 6.82 4.23
N GLY A 68 -1.77 8.12 3.93
CA GLY A 68 -1.35 8.68 2.64
C GLY A 68 0.14 8.42 2.35
N ASN A 69 1.00 8.70 3.32
CA ASN A 69 2.45 8.47 3.17
C ASN A 69 2.80 6.97 3.16
N ARG A 70 2.13 6.16 4.00
CA ARG A 70 2.34 4.69 4.01
C ARG A 70 1.95 4.07 2.67
N LEU A 71 0.82 4.49 2.11
CA LEU A 71 0.34 4.05 0.81
C LEU A 71 1.34 4.41 -0.29
N MET A 72 1.77 5.68 -0.36
CA MET A 72 2.79 6.11 -1.33
C MET A 72 4.08 5.31 -1.22
N ALA A 73 4.60 5.13 0.00
CA ALA A 73 5.84 4.41 0.22
C ALA A 73 5.71 2.92 -0.15
N ALA A 74 4.61 2.27 0.23
CA ALA A 74 4.35 0.88 -0.15
C ALA A 74 4.27 0.75 -1.68
N LEU A 75 3.42 1.54 -2.34
CA LEU A 75 3.24 1.47 -3.80
C LEU A 75 4.49 1.84 -4.61
N SER A 76 5.42 2.61 -4.02
CA SER A 76 6.73 2.88 -4.65
C SER A 76 7.66 1.65 -4.63
N LEU A 77 7.36 0.64 -3.81
CA LEU A 77 8.17 -0.56 -3.62
C LEU A 77 7.52 -1.81 -4.22
N ILE A 78 6.18 -1.89 -4.24
CA ILE A 78 5.42 -3.05 -4.75
C ILE A 78 4.68 -2.70 -6.04
N SER A 79 4.54 -3.66 -6.96
CA SER A 79 3.87 -3.46 -8.26
C SER A 79 2.69 -4.40 -8.56
N ALA A 80 2.31 -5.26 -7.60
CA ALA A 80 1.36 -6.37 -7.83
C ALA A 80 0.09 -6.28 -6.97
N VAL A 81 -0.35 -5.07 -6.59
CA VAL A 81 -1.54 -4.92 -5.75
C VAL A 81 -2.82 -5.10 -6.57
N ASN A 82 -3.74 -5.91 -6.07
CA ASN A 82 -5.06 -6.14 -6.64
C ASN A 82 -6.15 -5.43 -5.82
N GLN A 83 -5.94 -5.31 -4.50
CA GLN A 83 -6.89 -4.69 -3.59
C GLN A 83 -6.19 -3.72 -2.64
N ILE A 84 -6.73 -2.50 -2.52
CA ILE A 84 -6.30 -1.51 -1.53
C ILE A 84 -7.47 -1.22 -0.60
N ASN A 85 -7.28 -1.45 0.70
CA ASN A 85 -8.25 -1.15 1.72
C ASN A 85 -7.76 0.01 2.60
N LEU A 86 -8.41 1.16 2.48
CA LEU A 86 -8.12 2.37 3.27
C LEU A 86 -9.30 2.73 4.19
N GLU A 87 -10.16 1.76 4.49
CA GLU A 87 -11.35 2.02 5.29
C GLU A 87 -10.99 2.67 6.64
N PHE A 88 -11.63 3.80 6.97
CA PHE A 88 -11.34 4.61 8.17
C PHE A 88 -9.87 5.02 8.35
N ALA A 89 -9.07 4.98 7.29
CA ALA A 89 -7.67 5.38 7.34
C ALA A 89 -7.54 6.90 7.60
N GLN A 90 -6.54 7.29 8.39
CA GLN A 90 -6.31 8.68 8.80
C GLN A 90 -5.17 9.29 8.00
N ASP A 91 -5.23 10.61 7.79
CA ASP A 91 -4.20 11.40 7.10
C ASP A 91 -3.89 10.95 5.66
N ILE A 92 -4.92 10.49 4.96
CA ILE A 92 -4.96 10.38 3.51
C ILE A 92 -5.87 11.47 2.94
N GLU A 93 -5.44 12.11 1.84
CA GLU A 93 -6.10 13.27 1.23
C GLU A 93 -5.74 13.32 -0.27
N ASP A 94 -6.46 14.16 -1.03
CA ASP A 94 -6.37 14.25 -2.49
C ASP A 94 -4.94 14.36 -3.03
N LYS A 95 -4.08 15.19 -2.39
CA LYS A 95 -2.69 15.35 -2.84
C LYS A 95 -1.93 14.03 -2.87
N HIS A 96 -2.22 13.12 -1.94
CA HIS A 96 -1.57 11.80 -1.92
C HIS A 96 -2.03 10.97 -3.12
N LEU A 97 -3.33 10.99 -3.44
CA LEU A 97 -3.88 10.27 -4.58
C LEU A 97 -3.35 10.81 -5.92
N GLU A 98 -3.22 12.14 -6.06
CA GLU A 98 -2.60 12.78 -7.21
C GLU A 98 -1.11 12.39 -7.36
N LEU A 99 -0.37 12.37 -6.25
CA LEU A 99 1.04 11.94 -6.26
C LEU A 99 1.17 10.45 -6.63
N ILE A 100 0.30 9.59 -6.11
CA ILE A 100 0.27 8.17 -6.45
C ILE A 100 -0.01 7.98 -7.94
N LYS A 101 -1.04 8.66 -8.48
CA LYS A 101 -1.33 8.69 -9.91
C LYS A 101 -0.09 9.05 -10.73
N ASN A 102 0.72 10.00 -10.27
CA ASN A 102 1.87 10.49 -11.05
C ASN A 102 3.14 9.64 -10.87
N LYS A 103 3.28 8.91 -9.77
CA LYS A 103 4.53 8.22 -9.39
C LYS A 103 4.46 6.70 -9.36
N CYS A 104 3.27 6.13 -9.21
CA CYS A 104 3.07 4.70 -8.93
C CYS A 104 2.13 4.04 -9.95
N LEU A 105 2.12 4.51 -11.20
CA LEU A 105 1.21 4.00 -12.25
C LEU A 105 1.33 2.49 -12.45
N ASP A 106 2.55 1.97 -12.48
CA ASP A 106 2.82 0.55 -12.70
C ASP A 106 2.17 -0.32 -11.60
N SER A 107 2.19 0.17 -10.37
CA SER A 107 1.61 -0.52 -9.21
C SER A 107 0.09 -0.56 -9.23
N LEU A 108 -0.56 0.35 -9.96
CA LEU A 108 -2.02 0.44 -10.03
C LEU A 108 -2.63 -0.33 -11.21
N GLN A 109 -1.81 -0.86 -12.12
CA GLN A 109 -2.31 -1.49 -13.36
C GLN A 109 -3.22 -2.70 -13.09
N ASN A 110 -2.97 -3.43 -12.01
CA ASN A 110 -3.72 -4.63 -11.65
C ASN A 110 -4.75 -4.40 -10.54
N LEU A 111 -4.96 -3.14 -10.13
CA LEU A 111 -5.89 -2.83 -9.05
C LEU A 111 -7.34 -3.06 -9.49
N GLU A 112 -8.05 -3.93 -8.79
CA GLU A 112 -9.45 -4.26 -9.04
C GLU A 112 -10.39 -3.70 -7.98
N VAL A 113 -9.92 -3.61 -6.73
CA VAL A 113 -10.74 -3.16 -5.58
C VAL A 113 -10.04 -2.03 -4.85
N LEU A 114 -10.75 -0.91 -4.69
CA LEU A 114 -10.33 0.23 -3.90
C LEU A 114 -11.43 0.58 -2.89
N ASN A 115 -11.10 0.53 -1.60
CA ASN A 115 -12.01 0.93 -0.53
C ASN A 115 -11.51 2.20 0.16
N LEU A 116 -12.28 3.28 0.06
CA LEU A 116 -12.04 4.60 0.63
C LEU A 116 -13.14 5.00 1.63
N ASN A 117 -13.97 4.06 2.10
CA ASN A 117 -14.96 4.34 3.14
C ASN A 117 -14.28 4.92 4.39
N GLY A 118 -14.94 5.82 5.09
CA GLY A 118 -14.40 6.50 6.27
C GLY A 118 -13.26 7.50 6.02
N CYS A 119 -12.71 7.61 4.80
CA CYS A 119 -11.67 8.61 4.49
C CYS A 119 -12.29 10.00 4.35
N GLN A 120 -12.12 10.85 5.36
CA GLN A 120 -12.81 12.14 5.45
C GLN A 120 -12.19 13.28 4.64
N LYS A 121 -10.90 13.19 4.30
CA LYS A 121 -10.13 14.24 3.61
C LYS A 121 -9.94 13.96 2.10
N ILE A 122 -10.62 12.95 1.55
CA ILE A 122 -10.60 12.62 0.12
C ILE A 122 -11.87 13.16 -0.51
N SER A 123 -11.74 13.94 -1.60
CA SER A 123 -12.86 14.45 -2.39
C SER A 123 -13.06 13.70 -3.71
N ASP A 124 -14.13 14.04 -4.43
CA ASP A 124 -14.42 13.50 -5.77
C ASP A 124 -13.24 13.72 -6.74
N LYS A 125 -12.50 14.82 -6.58
CA LYS A 125 -11.28 15.09 -7.36
C LYS A 125 -10.18 14.07 -7.07
N GLY A 126 -9.97 13.75 -5.79
CA GLY A 126 -9.02 12.72 -5.38
C GLY A 126 -9.43 11.34 -5.89
N ILE A 127 -10.73 11.02 -5.82
CA ILE A 127 -11.30 9.78 -6.36
C ILE A 127 -11.07 9.71 -7.87
N GLU A 128 -11.45 10.73 -8.63
CA GLU A 128 -11.23 10.79 -10.07
C GLU A 128 -9.74 10.66 -10.43
N ALA A 129 -8.86 11.32 -9.66
CA ALA A 129 -7.42 11.23 -9.85
C ALA A 129 -6.95 9.78 -9.72
N ILE A 130 -7.30 9.05 -8.65
CA ILE A 130 -6.83 7.68 -8.48
C ILE A 130 -7.51 6.69 -9.45
N THR A 131 -8.81 6.82 -9.68
CA THR A 131 -9.54 5.88 -10.56
C THR A 131 -9.12 6.01 -12.02
N SER A 132 -8.78 7.23 -12.48
CA SER A 132 -8.24 7.43 -13.83
C SER A 132 -6.86 6.78 -14.07
N ALA A 133 -6.16 6.38 -12.99
CA ALA A 133 -4.89 5.67 -13.05
C ALA A 133 -5.03 4.13 -12.96
N CYS A 134 -6.24 3.62 -12.77
CA CYS A 134 -6.51 2.19 -12.50
C CYS A 134 -7.38 1.59 -13.62
N PRO A 135 -6.82 1.15 -14.76
CA PRO A 135 -7.60 0.70 -15.92
C PRO A 135 -8.42 -0.58 -15.68
N ASN A 136 -8.02 -1.40 -14.70
CA ASN A 136 -8.68 -2.66 -14.36
C ASN A 136 -9.58 -2.56 -13.11
N LEU A 137 -9.86 -1.35 -12.62
CA LEU A 137 -10.66 -1.17 -11.41
C LEU A 137 -12.10 -1.62 -11.64
N LYS A 138 -12.57 -2.56 -10.82
CA LYS A 138 -13.92 -3.14 -10.89
C LYS A 138 -14.83 -2.60 -9.79
N VAL A 139 -14.26 -2.35 -8.61
CA VAL A 139 -15.00 -1.93 -7.42
C VAL A 139 -14.29 -0.76 -6.76
N CYS A 140 -14.97 0.38 -6.70
CA CYS A 140 -14.57 1.53 -5.89
C CYS A 140 -15.63 1.76 -4.82
N GLN A 141 -15.26 1.64 -3.55
CA GLN A 141 -16.15 1.88 -2.42
C GLN A 141 -15.79 3.22 -1.80
N VAL A 142 -16.76 4.14 -1.82
CA VAL A 142 -16.62 5.47 -1.23
C VAL A 142 -17.77 5.72 -0.27
N ASN A 143 -17.54 6.61 0.70
CA ASN A 143 -18.54 6.96 1.70
C ASN A 143 -19.89 7.32 1.07
N ARG A 144 -20.97 6.74 1.58
CA ARG A 144 -22.35 6.93 1.07
C ARG A 144 -22.83 8.39 1.08
N PHE A 145 -22.20 9.25 1.89
CA PHE A 145 -22.52 10.68 1.99
C PHE A 145 -22.08 11.51 0.76
N TRP A 146 -21.18 10.99 -0.08
CA TRP A 146 -20.64 11.73 -1.23
C TRP A 146 -21.57 11.66 -2.44
N ILE A 147 -22.29 10.55 -2.59
CA ILE A 147 -23.31 10.35 -3.64
C ILE A 147 -24.46 11.38 -3.52
N ALA A 148 -24.73 11.89 -2.32
CA ALA A 148 -25.79 12.89 -2.11
C ALA A 148 -25.42 14.28 -2.65
N ALA A 149 -24.12 14.62 -2.75
CA ALA A 149 -23.68 15.92 -3.26
C ALA A 149 -23.79 16.03 -4.79
N ASP A 150 -23.69 14.91 -5.50
CA ASP A 150 -23.82 14.88 -6.97
C ASP A 150 -25.28 14.79 -7.44
N ILE A 151 -26.17 14.16 -6.68
CA ILE A 151 -27.61 14.14 -7.02
C ILE A 151 -28.22 15.56 -6.91
N ALA A 152 -27.68 16.43 -6.06
CA ALA A 152 -28.11 17.82 -5.95
C ALA A 152 -27.62 18.74 -7.09
N ARG A 153 -26.74 18.25 -7.98
CA ARG A 153 -26.16 19.02 -9.11
C ARG A 153 -26.63 18.57 -10.48
N LEU A 154 -27.43 17.51 -10.57
CA LEU A 154 -28.10 17.17 -11.81
C LEU A 154 -29.18 18.22 -12.08
N PRO A 155 -29.19 18.88 -13.25
CA PRO A 155 -30.34 19.68 -13.63
C PRO A 155 -31.55 18.74 -13.63
N MET A 156 -32.58 19.11 -12.86
CA MET A 156 -33.90 18.50 -12.99
C MET A 156 -34.28 18.64 -14.46
N SER A 157 -34.26 17.54 -15.20
CA SER A 157 -34.85 17.47 -16.53
C SER A 157 -36.31 17.93 -16.40
N PRO A 158 -36.82 18.75 -17.34
CA PRO A 158 -38.18 19.26 -17.29
C PRO A 158 -39.24 18.15 -17.33
#